data_AF-A0AA37GXI5-F1
#
_entry.id   AF-A0AA37GXI5-F1
#
_cell.length_a   1.000
_cell.length_b   1.000
_cell.length_c   1.000
_cell.angle_alpha   90.00
_cell.angle_beta   90.00
_cell.angle_gamma   90.00
#
_symmetry.space_group_name_H-M   'P 1'
#
loop_
_entity.id
_entity.type
_entity.pdbx_description
1 polymer ?
#
loop_
_entity_poly.entity_id
_entity_poly.type
_entity_poly.pdbx_seq_one_letter_code
_entity_poly.pdbx_strand_id
1 'polypeptide(L)'
;MTWLALRPAAFARASAGLTCRPGLRLYSATAGGSVSDPLRILFCGSDDFSCAALDAINAERKRNPGLIESLDVVVRPGKLSGRGMKKIREVPLKNLAEKLNLPIHERDTFTGWQVPWPKSQMISQLY
;
A
#
# COMPACT_ATOMS: atom_id res chain seq x y z
N MET A 1 -62.80 7.30 -22.13
CA MET A 1 -61.86 7.72 -23.21
C MET A 1 -60.87 8.67 -22.58
N THR A 2 -59.54 8.49 -22.50
CA THR A 2 -58.56 7.66 -23.19
C THR A 2 -57.35 7.52 -22.24
N TRP A 3 -56.82 6.31 -22.11
CA TRP A 3 -55.58 6.02 -21.38
C TRP A 3 -54.36 6.48 -22.21
N LEU A 4 -53.48 7.30 -21.64
CA LEU A 4 -52.16 7.55 -22.20
C LEU A 4 -51.20 6.46 -21.71
N ALA A 5 -51.04 5.42 -22.52
CA ALA A 5 -50.02 4.41 -22.35
C ALA A 5 -48.64 5.03 -22.65
N LEU A 6 -47.85 5.26 -21.60
CA LEU A 6 -46.44 5.63 -21.74
C LEU A 6 -45.62 4.37 -22.05
N ARG A 7 -44.99 4.40 -23.23
CA ARG A 7 -44.12 3.38 -23.80
C ARG A 7 -42.94 3.04 -22.88
N PRO A 8 -42.59 1.77 -22.68
CA PRO A 8 -41.32 1.42 -22.04
C PRO A 8 -40.15 1.72 -23.00
N ALA A 9 -39.22 2.56 -22.55
CA ALA A 9 -37.94 2.73 -23.23
C ALA A 9 -37.07 1.50 -22.92
N ALA A 10 -36.99 0.57 -23.87
CA ALA A 10 -36.03 -0.52 -23.82
C ALA A 10 -34.62 0.08 -23.91
N PHE A 11 -33.91 0.09 -22.78
CA PHE A 11 -32.50 0.46 -22.72
C PHE A 11 -31.70 -0.69 -23.36
N ALA A 12 -31.49 -0.61 -24.67
CA ALA A 12 -30.62 -1.52 -25.38
C ALA A 12 -29.19 -1.34 -24.84
N ARG A 13 -28.66 -2.38 -24.16
CA ARG A 13 -27.23 -2.47 -23.85
C ARG A 13 -26.48 -2.58 -25.17
N ALA A 14 -25.78 -1.52 -25.54
CA ALA A 14 -24.74 -1.61 -26.55
C ALA A 14 -23.60 -2.48 -25.98
N SER A 15 -23.41 -3.68 -26.53
CA SER A 15 -22.16 -4.43 -26.38
C SER A 15 -21.09 -3.71 -27.17
N ALA A 16 -20.42 -2.75 -26.55
CA ALA A 16 -19.16 -2.21 -27.05
C ALA A 16 -18.06 -3.25 -26.80
N GLY A 17 -18.00 -4.24 -27.70
CA GLY A 17 -16.82 -5.07 -27.87
C GLY A 17 -15.71 -4.22 -28.46
N LEU A 18 -14.89 -3.61 -27.60
CA LEU A 18 -13.53 -3.21 -27.94
C LEU A 18 -12.66 -3.63 -26.76
N THR A 19 -11.91 -4.69 -26.98
CA THR A 19 -10.87 -5.19 -26.11
C THR A 19 -9.82 -4.09 -25.93
N CYS A 20 -9.90 -3.34 -24.83
CA CYS A 20 -8.74 -2.62 -24.32
C CYS A 20 -7.74 -3.68 -23.86
N ARG A 21 -6.91 -4.19 -24.78
CA ARG A 21 -5.73 -4.96 -24.38
C ARG A 21 -4.81 -3.97 -23.65
N PRO A 22 -4.61 -4.10 -22.32
CA PRO A 22 -3.52 -3.35 -21.70
C PRO A 22 -2.23 -3.82 -22.37
N GLY A 23 -1.56 -2.92 -23.09
CA GLY A 23 -0.23 -3.21 -23.60
C GLY A 23 0.64 -3.63 -22.43
N LEU A 24 1.13 -4.87 -22.46
CA LEU A 24 2.00 -5.40 -21.42
C LEU A 24 3.32 -4.63 -21.51
N ARG A 25 3.47 -3.61 -20.66
CA ARG A 25 4.73 -2.85 -20.55
C ARG A 25 5.72 -3.73 -19.80
N LEU A 26 6.44 -4.56 -20.55
CA LEU A 26 7.50 -5.42 -20.03
C LEU A 26 8.69 -4.54 -19.62
N TYR A 27 8.93 -4.45 -18.31
CA TYR A 27 10.18 -3.96 -17.76
C TYR A 27 11.18 -5.12 -17.76
N SER A 28 12.28 -4.99 -18.49
CA SER A 28 13.41 -5.92 -18.41
C SER A 28 14.49 -5.28 -17.56
N ALA A 29 14.71 -5.81 -16.36
CA ALA A 29 15.85 -5.47 -15.52
C ALA A 29 16.78 -6.68 -15.50
N THR A 30 17.84 -6.65 -16.30
CA THR A 30 18.96 -7.58 -16.15
C THR A 30 19.78 -7.11 -14.96
N ALA A 31 19.46 -7.62 -13.76
CA ALA A 31 20.34 -7.46 -12.61
C ALA A 31 21.63 -8.23 -12.91
N GLY A 32 22.72 -7.51 -13.23
CA GLY A 32 24.06 -8.08 -13.23
C GLY A 32 24.31 -8.74 -11.88
N GLY A 33 24.91 -9.94 -11.88
CA GLY A 33 25.01 -10.86 -10.74
C GLY A 33 25.88 -10.41 -9.56
N SER A 34 25.73 -9.18 -9.08
CA SER A 34 26.14 -8.79 -7.73
C SER A 34 24.94 -8.93 -6.79
N VAL A 35 25.05 -9.80 -5.79
CA VAL A 35 24.08 -9.89 -4.69
C VAL A 35 24.14 -8.57 -3.92
N SER A 36 23.12 -7.73 -4.10
CA SER A 36 22.99 -6.47 -3.36
C SER A 36 22.60 -6.74 -1.91
N ASP A 37 22.97 -5.84 -1.00
CA ASP A 37 22.51 -5.91 0.38
C ASP A 37 20.96 -5.93 0.44
N PRO A 38 20.38 -6.76 1.33
CA PRO A 38 18.93 -6.83 1.51
C PRO A 38 18.30 -5.46 1.80
N LEU A 39 17.07 -5.25 1.30
CA LEU A 39 16.37 -3.98 1.42
C LEU A 39 15.72 -3.79 2.79
N ARG A 40 15.72 -2.54 3.23
CA ARG A 40 15.15 -2.09 4.50
C ARG A 40 14.08 -1.06 4.17
N ILE A 41 12.82 -1.49 4.22
CA ILE A 41 11.70 -0.76 3.65
C ILE A 41 10.84 -0.13 4.75
N LEU A 42 10.63 1.18 4.64
CA LEU A 42 9.62 1.91 5.41
C LEU A 42 8.41 2.14 4.52
N PHE A 43 7.33 1.42 4.76
CA PHE A 43 6.12 1.50 3.96
C PHE A 43 5.15 2.54 4.53
N CYS A 44 4.64 3.43 3.69
CA CYS A 44 3.66 4.44 4.06
C CYS A 44 2.44 4.36 3.14
N GLY A 45 1.26 4.39 3.73
CA GLY A 45 -0.01 4.30 3.00
C GLY A 45 -1.19 4.46 3.94
N SER A 46 -2.41 4.55 3.40
CA SER A 46 -3.60 4.72 4.25
C SER A 46 -4.88 4.08 3.74
N ASP A 47 -4.83 3.42 2.60
CA ASP A 47 -5.99 2.97 1.85
C ASP A 47 -5.92 1.45 1.61
N ASP A 48 -7.03 0.88 1.14
CA ASP A 48 -7.15 -0.57 0.89
C ASP A 48 -6.25 -1.04 -0.26
N PHE A 49 -5.91 -0.17 -1.22
CA PHE A 49 -4.95 -0.51 -2.28
C PHE A 49 -3.54 -0.63 -1.72
N SER A 50 -3.14 0.31 -0.87
CA SER A 50 -1.89 0.24 -0.11
C SER A 50 -1.83 -1.00 0.78
N CYS A 51 -2.96 -1.48 1.30
CA CYS A 51 -3.03 -2.73 2.06
C CYS A 51 -2.62 -3.94 1.21
N ALA A 52 -3.16 -4.06 0.00
CA ALA A 52 -2.78 -5.13 -0.93
C ALA A 52 -1.29 -5.07 -1.31
N ALA A 53 -0.76 -3.86 -1.50
CA ALA A 53 0.67 -3.67 -1.77
C ALA A 53 1.55 -4.12 -0.59
N LEU A 54 1.19 -3.75 0.65
CA LEU A 54 1.91 -4.17 1.84
C LEU A 54 1.91 -5.69 2.01
N ASP A 55 0.77 -6.34 1.73
CA ASP A 55 0.64 -7.79 1.84
C ASP A 55 1.54 -8.51 0.81
N ALA A 56 1.58 -7.99 -0.43
CA ALA A 56 2.47 -8.50 -1.47
C ALA A 56 3.96 -8.36 -1.10
N ILE A 57 4.35 -7.21 -0.54
CA ILE A 57 5.73 -6.98 -0.07
C ILE A 57 6.07 -7.93 1.08
N ASN A 58 5.15 -8.12 2.03
CA ASN A 58 5.37 -9.04 3.15
C ASN A 58 5.45 -10.50 2.69
N ALA A 59 4.68 -10.88 1.68
CA ALA A 59 4.77 -12.20 1.05
C ALA A 59 6.12 -12.40 0.36
N GLU A 60 6.61 -11.41 -0.40
CA GLU A 60 7.91 -11.49 -1.05
C GLU A 60 9.07 -11.51 -0.03
N ARG A 61 8.95 -10.74 1.07
CA ARG A 61 9.91 -10.80 2.18
C ARG A 61 10.02 -12.20 2.78
N LYS A 62 8.88 -12.90 2.96
CA LYS A 62 8.86 -14.28 3.46
C LYS A 62 9.44 -15.27 2.45
N ARG A 63 9.20 -15.02 1.15
CA ARG A 63 9.68 -15.86 0.05
C ARG A 63 11.19 -15.73 -0.16
N ASN A 64 11.71 -14.50 -0.09
CA ASN A 64 13.11 -14.17 -0.34
C ASN A 64 13.64 -13.20 0.74
N PRO A 65 14.08 -13.72 1.91
CA PRO A 65 14.62 -12.87 2.98
C PRO A 65 15.96 -12.23 2.59
N GLY A 66 16.65 -12.72 1.55
CA GLY A 66 17.84 -12.09 0.99
C GLY A 66 17.55 -10.83 0.18
N LEU A 67 16.29 -10.59 -0.17
CA LEU A 67 15.87 -9.38 -0.88
C LEU A 67 15.37 -8.28 0.06
N ILE A 68 14.67 -8.65 1.14
CA ILE A 68 14.07 -7.70 2.09
C ILE A 68 14.41 -8.14 3.52
N GLU A 69 15.25 -7.38 4.19
CA GLU A 69 15.65 -7.62 5.59
C GLU A 69 14.55 -7.18 6.57
N SER A 70 14.15 -5.91 6.47
CA SER A 70 13.21 -5.29 7.42
C SER A 70 12.09 -4.55 6.70
N LEU A 71 10.88 -4.64 7.26
CA LEU A 71 9.69 -3.98 6.77
C LEU A 71 8.96 -3.34 7.94
N ASP A 72 8.96 -2.01 7.97
CA ASP A 72 8.30 -1.19 8.98
C ASP A 72 7.17 -0.39 8.34
N VAL A 73 6.10 -0.11 9.08
CA VAL A 73 4.91 0.57 8.56
C VAL A 73 4.69 1.88 9.29
N VAL A 74 4.51 2.96 8.54
CA VAL A 74 4.10 4.26 9.09
C VAL A 74 2.63 4.48 8.79
N VAL A 75 1.88 4.75 9.85
CA VAL A 75 0.44 5.00 9.78
C VAL A 75 0.14 6.37 10.37
N ARG A 76 -0.75 7.12 9.75
CA ARG A 76 -1.27 8.35 10.35
C ARG A 76 -2.22 7.99 11.50
N PRO A 77 -2.20 8.73 12.62
CA PRO A 77 -3.17 8.54 13.68
C PRO A 77 -4.60 8.77 13.15
N GLY A 78 -5.57 8.09 13.74
CA GLY A 78 -6.97 8.21 13.36
C GLY A 78 -7.46 9.66 13.43
N LYS A 79 -8.19 10.10 12.41
CA LYS A 79 -8.79 11.45 12.36
C LYS A 79 -10.29 11.40 12.54
N LEU A 80 -10.84 12.44 13.16
CA LEU A 80 -12.28 12.61 13.28
C LEU A 80 -12.90 12.78 11.89
N SER A 81 -14.04 12.13 11.69
CA SER A 81 -14.69 11.98 10.39
C SER A 81 -16.22 12.11 10.49
N GLY A 82 -16.85 12.42 9.35
CA GLY A 82 -18.29 12.60 9.22
C GLY A 82 -18.78 13.98 9.66
N ARG A 83 -20.10 14.21 9.54
CA ARG A 83 -20.73 15.45 10.01
C ARG A 83 -20.66 15.51 11.54
N GLY A 84 -20.18 16.62 12.07
CA GLY A 84 -20.01 16.83 13.50
C GLY A 84 -18.82 16.10 14.13
N MET A 85 -17.91 15.51 13.34
CA MET A 85 -16.61 14.98 13.80
C MET A 85 -16.70 13.98 14.98
N LYS A 86 -17.78 13.19 15.06
CA LYS A 86 -18.01 12.28 16.20
C LYS A 86 -17.33 10.92 16.08
N LYS A 87 -16.94 10.52 14.87
CA LYS A 87 -16.38 9.17 14.60
C LYS A 87 -14.89 9.29 14.29
N ILE A 88 -14.05 8.60 15.05
CA ILE A 88 -12.63 8.44 14.70
C ILE A 88 -12.56 7.39 13.59
N ARG A 89 -12.01 7.78 12.43
CA ARG A 89 -11.72 6.85 11.35
C ARG A 89 -10.29 6.38 11.49
N GLU A 90 -10.13 5.10 11.76
CA GLU A 90 -8.83 4.44 11.73
C GLU A 90 -8.44 4.09 10.30
N VAL A 91 -7.13 3.98 10.09
CA VAL A 91 -6.53 3.68 8.80
C VAL A 91 -6.56 2.17 8.57
N PRO A 92 -7.12 1.65 7.46
CA PRO A 92 -7.19 0.20 7.19
C PRO A 92 -5.82 -0.47 7.23
N LEU A 93 -4.76 0.25 6.82
CA LEU A 93 -3.39 -0.23 6.86
C LEU A 93 -2.90 -0.57 8.27
N LYS A 94 -3.37 0.17 9.29
CA LYS A 94 -3.04 -0.11 10.70
C LYS A 94 -3.52 -1.50 11.09
N ASN A 95 -4.79 -1.79 10.83
CA ASN A 95 -5.41 -3.07 11.16
C ASN A 95 -4.73 -4.24 10.43
N LEU A 96 -4.27 -4.03 9.19
CA LEU A 96 -3.51 -5.04 8.47
C LEU A 96 -2.12 -5.23 9.09
N ALA A 97 -1.39 -4.15 9.35
CA ALA A 97 -0.04 -4.23 9.93
C ALA A 97 -0.04 -4.93 11.30
N GLU A 98 -1.06 -4.67 12.13
CA GLU A 98 -1.27 -5.37 13.40
C GLU A 98 -1.49 -6.88 13.20
N LYS A 99 -2.34 -7.27 12.24
CA LYS A 99 -2.57 -8.68 11.89
C LYS A 99 -1.30 -9.38 11.41
N LEU A 100 -0.46 -8.67 10.65
CA LEU A 100 0.82 -9.18 10.17
C LEU A 100 1.94 -9.11 11.21
N ASN A 101 1.67 -8.55 12.40
CA ASN A 101 2.65 -8.31 13.47
C ASN A 101 3.88 -7.54 12.98
N LEU A 102 3.68 -6.53 12.12
CA LEU A 102 4.74 -5.65 11.64
C LEU A 102 4.96 -4.47 12.60
N PRO A 103 6.17 -3.90 12.70
CA PRO A 103 6.41 -2.69 13.47
C PRO A 103 5.61 -1.51 12.91
N ILE A 104 4.82 -0.87 13.77
CA ILE A 104 3.97 0.28 13.41
C ILE A 104 4.49 1.55 14.05
N HIS A 105 4.66 2.57 13.24
CA HIS A 105 4.99 3.93 13.66
C HIS A 105 3.81 4.84 13.40
N GLU A 106 3.08 5.22 14.45
CA GLU A 106 2.00 6.19 14.34
C GLU A 106 2.56 7.62 14.28
N ARG A 107 2.39 8.29 13.14
CA ARG A 107 2.87 9.66 12.95
C ARG A 107 2.14 10.40 11.83
N ASP A 108 1.89 11.69 12.04
CA ASP A 108 1.25 12.55 11.03
C ASP A 108 2.26 13.23 10.10
N THR A 109 3.46 13.56 10.62
CA THR A 109 4.54 14.23 9.89
C THR A 109 5.89 13.61 10.19
N PHE A 110 6.80 13.60 9.22
CA PHE A 110 8.17 13.12 9.39
C PHE A 110 9.11 14.15 10.05
N THR A 111 8.58 15.28 10.53
CA THR A 111 9.38 16.32 11.16
C THR A 111 10.05 15.79 12.43
N GLY A 112 11.37 15.94 12.50
CA GLY A 112 12.20 15.44 13.60
C GLY A 112 12.16 13.91 13.76
N TRP A 113 11.76 13.17 12.71
CA TRP A 113 11.74 11.71 12.76
C TRP A 113 13.15 11.15 12.65
N GLN A 114 13.50 10.31 13.61
CA GLN A 114 14.70 9.49 13.55
C GLN A 114 14.28 8.10 13.10
N VAL A 115 14.75 7.68 11.92
CA VAL A 115 14.41 6.37 11.38
C VAL A 115 15.10 5.29 12.23
N PRO A 116 14.38 4.25 12.70
CA PRO A 116 14.90 3.29 13.69
C PRO A 116 15.92 2.28 13.13
N TRP A 117 16.55 2.56 11.99
CA TRP A 117 17.52 1.66 11.37
C TRP A 117 18.76 1.43 12.28
N PRO A 118 19.31 0.20 12.45
CA PRO A 118 20.57 0.01 13.13
C PRO A 118 21.67 0.80 12.42
N LYS A 119 22.50 1.38 13.28
CA LYS A 119 23.80 1.97 13.00
C LYS A 119 24.75 0.93 12.38
N SER A 120 24.51 0.44 11.18
CA SER A 120 25.54 -0.32 10.44
C SER A 120 26.79 0.53 10.13
N GLN A 121 26.82 1.80 10.54
CA GLN A 121 27.98 2.68 10.56
C GLN A 121 28.42 3.16 11.95
N MET A 122 28.30 2.34 13.01
CA MET A 122 29.13 2.54 14.21
C MET A 122 30.22 1.47 14.34
N ILE A 123 30.97 1.26 13.25
CA ILE A 123 32.24 0.48 13.26
C ILE A 123 33.44 1.37 12.85
N SER A 124 33.27 2.69 12.68
CA SER A 124 34.37 3.62 12.33
C SER A 124 34.75 4.61 13.44
N GLN A 125 34.45 4.30 14.71
CA GLN A 125 34.88 5.12 15.87
C GLN A 125 35.74 4.33 16.89
N LEU A 126 36.30 3.18 16.48
CA LEU A 126 37.28 2.41 17.27
C LEU A 126 38.50 2.00 16.44
N TYR A 127 39.08 2.97 15.71
CA TYR A 127 40.49 2.93 15.28
C TYR A 127 41.06 4.35 15.29
#